data_AF-A0A510Y085-F1
#
_entry.id   AF-A0A510Y085-F1
#
_cell.length_a   1.000
_cell.length_b   1.000
_cell.length_c   1.000
_cell.angle_alpha   90.00
_cell.angle_beta   90.00
_cell.angle_gamma   90.00
#
_symmetry.space_group_name_H-M   'P 1'
#
loop_
_entity.id
_entity.type
_entity.pdbx_description
1 polymer ?
#
loop_
_entity_poly.entity_id
_entity_poly.type
_entity_poly.pdbx_seq_one_letter_code
_entity_poly.pdbx_strand_id
1 'polypeptide(L)' 'MKFEVTETGHQIILAKINWHKVRLILDTAAGASVLDRTCIKKLGIKKEISEENAAGLGTAEHEMGLIDV' A
#
# COMPACT_ATOMS: atom_id res chain seq x y z
N MET A 1 4.83 11.92 15.32
CA MET A 1 4.69 11.85 13.84
C MET A 1 3.47 12.67 13.45
N LYS A 2 3.52 13.51 12.41
CA LYS A 2 2.38 14.33 11.97
C LYS A 2 1.74 13.67 10.74
N PHE A 3 0.44 13.41 10.79
CA PHE A 3 -0.36 12.95 9.66
C PHE A 3 -1.50 13.95 9.41
N GLU A 4 -1.91 14.08 8.15
CA GLU A 4 -3.07 14.85 7.72
C GLU A 4 -4.31 13.95 7.85
N VAL A 5 -5.44 14.47 8.32
CA VAL A 5 -6.72 13.76 8.26
C VAL A 5 -7.58 14.40 7.18
N THR A 6 -8.04 13.62 6.21
CA THR A 6 -8.89 14.11 5.13
C THR A 6 -10.33 14.30 5.59
N GLU A 7 -11.15 14.97 4.78
CA GLU A 7 -12.60 15.12 5.03
C GLU A 7 -13.32 13.76 5.12
N THR A 8 -12.81 12.75 4.41
CA THR A 8 -13.31 11.36 4.47
C THR A 8 -12.78 10.58 5.67
N GLY A 9 -12.06 11.21 6.60
CA GLY A 9 -11.54 10.59 7.82
C GLY A 9 -10.27 9.75 7.63
N HIS A 10 -9.68 9.73 6.43
CA HIS A 10 -8.48 8.95 6.17
C HIS A 10 -7.25 9.68 6.68
N GLN A 11 -6.35 8.94 7.34
CA GLN A 11 -5.07 9.46 7.79
C GLN A 11 -4.05 9.33 6.66
N ILE A 12 -3.47 10.46 6.26
CA ILE A 12 -2.49 10.55 5.17
C ILE A 12 -1.11 10.85 5.74
N ILE A 13 -0.15 10.04 5.34
CA ILE A 13 1.28 10.23 5.61
C ILE A 13 1.99 10.61 4.31
N LEU A 14 2.86 11.62 4.42
CA LEU A 14 3.80 11.99 3.37
C LEU A 14 5.08 11.17 3.52
N ALA A 15 5.45 10.44 2.47
CA ALA A 15 6.65 9.63 2.44
C ALA A 15 7.43 9.83 1.13
N LYS A 16 8.58 9.18 1.03
CA LYS A 16 9.42 9.17 -0.17
C LYS A 16 9.73 7.74 -0.56
N ILE A 17 9.32 7.33 -1.76
CA ILE A 17 9.62 6.01 -2.36
C ILE A 17 10.39 6.28 -3.65
N ASN A 18 11.55 5.64 -3.82
CA ASN A 18 12.41 5.82 -5.00
C ASN A 18 12.60 7.29 -5.42
N TRP A 19 12.90 8.16 -4.46
CA TRP A 19 13.08 9.59 -4.70
C TRP A 19 11.83 10.42 -5.01
N HIS A 20 10.68 9.79 -5.18
CA HIS A 20 9.40 10.45 -5.41
C HIS A 20 8.64 10.66 -4.09
N LYS A 21 8.10 11.86 -3.90
CA LYS A 21 7.18 12.14 -2.78
C LYS A 21 5.84 11.46 -3.06
N VAL A 22 5.32 10.74 -2.07
CA VAL A 22 4.03 10.03 -2.15
C VAL A 22 3.14 10.36 -0.95
N ARG A 23 1.83 10.29 -1.16
CA ARG A 23 0.79 10.36 -0.12
C ARG A 23 0.24 8.95 0.07
N LEU A 24 0.33 8.43 1.29
CA LEU A 24 -0.10 7.08 1.64
C LEU A 24 -1.23 7.17 2.66
N ILE A 25 -2.24 6.32 2.52
CA ILE A 25 -3.27 6.12 3.54
C ILE A 25 -2.68 5.20 4.60
N LEU A 26 -2.83 5.57 5.88
CA LEU A 26 -2.54 4.67 6.99
C LEU A 26 -3.76 3.77 7.22
N ASP A 27 -3.61 2.49 6.92
CA ASP A 27 -4.65 1.48 7.09
C ASP A 27 -4.14 0.40 8.05
N THR A 28 -4.66 0.41 9.28
CA THR A 28 -4.26 -0.54 10.32
C THR A 28 -4.85 -1.94 10.12
N ALA A 29 -5.88 -2.09 9.27
CA ALA A 29 -6.48 -3.38 8.96
C ALA A 29 -5.79 -4.07 7.77
N ALA A 30 -4.92 -3.37 7.04
CA ALA A 30 -4.16 -3.95 5.95
C ALA A 30 -3.09 -4.92 6.48
N GLY A 31 -3.17 -6.20 6.11
CA GLY A 31 -2.14 -7.20 6.43
C GLY A 31 -0.79 -6.93 5.75
N ALA A 32 -0.76 -6.09 4.72
CA ALA A 32 0.44 -5.64 4.04
C ALA A 32 0.23 -4.30 3.33
N SER A 33 1.33 -3.58 3.09
CA SER A 33 1.32 -2.33 2.32
C SER A 33 1.06 -2.60 0.84
N VAL A 34 0.11 -1.88 0.25
CA VAL A 34 -0.28 -2.02 -1.16
C VAL A 34 -0.01 -0.75 -1.95
N LEU A 35 0.37 -0.89 -3.21
CA LEU A 35 0.53 0.24 -4.15
C LEU A 35 -0.32 0.01 -5.39
N ASP A 36 -1.01 1.05 -5.83
CA ASP A 36 -1.71 1.04 -7.11
C ASP A 36 -0.73 0.81 -8.28
N ARG A 37 -1.22 0.10 -9.30
CA ARG A 37 -0.46 -0.28 -10.49
C ARG A 37 0.05 0.91 -11.28
N THR A 38 -0.68 2.02 -11.32
CA THR A 38 -0.25 3.25 -12.00
C THR A 38 0.80 4.00 -11.17
N CYS A 39 0.70 3.93 -9.84
CA CYS A 39 1.69 4.46 -8.91
C CYS A 39 3.06 3.80 -9.12
N ILE A 40 3.10 2.47 -9.23
CA ILE A 40 4.34 1.69 -9.50
C ILE A 40 5.12 2.26 -10.70
N LYS A 41 4.44 2.57 -11.82
CA LYS A 41 5.09 3.14 -13.01
C LYS A 41 5.69 4.51 -12.73
N LYS A 42 4.98 5.37 -11.99
CA LYS A 42 5.46 6.72 -11.63
C LYS A 42 6.67 6.67 -10.69
N LEU A 43 6.79 5.62 -9.89
CA LEU A 43 7.90 5.40 -8.95
C LEU A 43 9.13 4.75 -9.59
N GLY A 44 9.09 4.48 -10.91
CA GLY A 44 10.17 3.79 -11.60
C GLY A 44 10.40 2.35 -11.13
N ILE A 45 9.42 1.76 -10.44
CA ILE A 45 9.51 0.39 -9.94
C ILE A 45 9.28 -0.55 -11.12
N LYS A 46 10.31 -1.33 -11.46
CA LYS A 46 10.19 -2.38 -12.48
C LYS A 46 9.35 -3.52 -11.93
N LYS A 47 8.42 -4.01 -12.76
CA LYS A 47 7.69 -5.24 -12.46
C LYS A 47 8.52 -6.40 -12.97
N GLU A 48 8.99 -7.21 -12.05
CA GLU A 48 9.74 -8.41 -12.35
C GLU A 48 8.99 -9.59 -11.73
N ILE A 49 9.08 -10.75 -12.37
CA ILE A 49 8.58 -12.00 -11.79
C ILE A 49 9.61 -12.38 -10.73
N SER A 50 9.16 -12.45 -9.49
CA SER A 50 9.97 -12.86 -8.35
C SER A 50 9.58 -14.29 -7.98
N GLU A 51 10.57 -15.13 -7.67
CA GLU A 51 10.30 -16.44 -7.03
C GLU A 51 9.83 -16.26 -5.58
N GLU A 52 10.13 -15.11 -4.97
CA GLU A 52 9.60 -14.70 -3.67
C GLU A 52 8.25 -14.00 -3.83
N ASN A 53 7.28 -14.38 -3.00
CA ASN A 53 5.98 -13.72 -2.95
C ASN A 53 6.11 -12.26 -2.51
N ALA A 54 5.52 -11.35 -3.30
CA ALA A 54 5.41 -9.96 -2.88
C ALA A 54 4.46 -9.85 -1.68
N ALA A 55 4.96 -9.34 -0.55
CA ALA A 55 4.11 -8.94 0.56
C ALA A 55 3.16 -7.82 0.09
N GLY A 56 1.85 -8.08 0.12
CA GLY A 56 0.82 -7.10 -0.27
C GLY A 56 0.37 -7.15 -1.73
N LEU A 57 0.56 -8.26 -2.45
CA LEU A 57 -0.12 -8.46 -3.72
C LEU A 57 -1.60 -8.81 -3.47
N GLY A 58 -2.50 -7.83 -3.59
CA GLY A 58 -3.94 -8.07 -3.53
C GLY A 58 -4.43 -8.86 -4.75
N THR A 59 -4.84 -10.10 -4.54
CA THR A 59 -5.58 -10.91 -5.53
C THR A 59 -7.07 -10.67 -5.37
N ALA A 60 -7.83 -10.73 -6.48
CA ALA A 60 -9.30 -10.63 -6.45
C ALA A 60 -9.94 -11.81 -5.69
N GLU A 61 -9.22 -12.92 -5.60
CA GLU A 61 -9.53 -14.04 -4.72
C GLU A 61 -9.00 -13.71 -3.32
N HIS A 62 -9.89 -13.23 -2.47
CA HIS A 62 -9.71 -13.23 -1.02
C HIS A 62 -10.88 -14.02 -0.44
N GLU A 63 -10.62 -15.20 0.13
CA GLU A 63 -11.53 -15.76 1.12
C GLU A 63 -11.40 -14.91 2.39
N MET A 64 -12.49 -14.25 2.80
CA MET A 64 -12.57 -13.69 4.15
C MET A 64 -12.56 -14.84 5.15
N GLY A 65 -11.39 -15.16 5.69
CA GLY A 65 -11.20 -16.26 6.63
C GLY A 65 -10.46 -15.81 7.88
N LEU A 66 -11.24 -15.57 8.94
CA LEU A 66 -10.89 -15.59 10.36
C LEU A 66 -9.65 -14.79 10.80
N ILE A 67 -9.92 -13.56 11.25
CA ILE A 67 -9.05 -12.87 12.20
C ILE A 67 -9.43 -13.43 13.58
N ASP A 68 -8.62 -14.32 14.15
CA ASP A 68 -8.68 -14.57 15.59
C ASP A 68 -8.12 -13.33 16.29
N VAL A 69 -8.90 -12.81 17.25
CA VAL A 69 -8.64 -11.59 18.04
C VAL A 69 -7.43 -11.75 18.94
#